data_AF-A0A1S3Y611-F1
#
_entry.id   AF-A0A1S3Y611-F1
#
_cell.length_a   1.000
_cell.length_b   1.000
_cell.length_c   1.000
_cell.angle_alpha   90.00
_cell.angle_beta   90.00
_cell.angle_gamma   90.00
#
_symmetry.space_group_name_H-M   'P 1'
#
loop_
_entity.id
_entity.type
_entity.pdbx_description
1 polymer ?
#
loop_
_entity_poly.entity_id
_entity_poly.type
_entity_poly.pdbx_seq_one_letter_code
_entity_poly.pdbx_strand_id
1 'polypeptide(L)'
;VPGLAVVIVGNRKDSQSYVNMKRKSCAELGIQSFDIDLPEDVAEDELISKVHELNANRDVHGILVQLPLPKHVNEERVLGEISLEKDVDGFHPLNIGKLAMK
;
A
#
# COMPACT_ATOMS: atom_id res chain seq x y z
N VAL A 1 9.21 -1.52 -16.84
CA VAL A 1 7.79 -1.12 -16.71
C VAL A 1 7.59 -0.72 -15.26
N PRO A 2 7.00 0.45 -14.93
CA PRO A 2 6.74 0.82 -13.55
C PRO A 2 5.77 -0.17 -12.90
N GLY A 3 5.93 -0.44 -11.62
CA GLY A 3 5.10 -1.39 -10.88
C GLY A 3 4.53 -0.79 -9.61
N LEU A 4 3.24 -0.97 -9.39
CA LEU A 4 2.53 -0.47 -8.21
C LEU A 4 1.96 -1.65 -7.43
N ALA A 5 2.35 -1.78 -6.17
CA ALA A 5 1.73 -2.71 -5.24
C ALA A 5 0.57 -2.05 -4.49
N VAL A 6 -0.57 -2.74 -4.44
CA VAL A 6 -1.77 -2.29 -3.73
C VAL A 6 -2.10 -3.35 -2.69
N VAL A 7 -2.04 -2.96 -1.41
CA VAL A 7 -2.31 -3.83 -0.27
C VAL A 7 -3.66 -3.47 0.32
N ILE A 8 -4.51 -4.48 0.49
CA ILE A 8 -5.86 -4.35 1.08
C ILE A 8 -5.98 -5.36 2.19
N VAL A 9 -6.54 -4.91 3.31
CA VAL A 9 -6.83 -5.78 4.45
C VAL A 9 -8.33 -5.81 4.69
N GLY A 10 -8.90 -7.00 4.73
CA GLY A 10 -10.33 -7.22 4.89
C GLY A 10 -11.14 -6.99 3.62
N ASN A 11 -12.47 -7.03 3.75
CA ASN A 11 -13.36 -7.16 2.60
C ASN A 11 -14.39 -6.03 2.49
N ARG A 12 -13.92 -4.80 2.64
CA ARG A 12 -14.73 -3.60 2.50
C ARG A 12 -15.22 -3.43 1.06
N LYS A 13 -16.54 -3.49 0.84
CA LYS A 13 -17.17 -3.40 -0.49
C LYS A 13 -16.87 -2.09 -1.23
N ASP A 14 -16.67 -1.01 -0.48
CA ASP A 14 -16.24 0.29 -1.00
C ASP A 14 -14.77 0.28 -1.47
N SER A 15 -13.89 -0.46 -0.78
CA SER A 15 -12.49 -0.62 -1.17
C SER A 15 -12.33 -1.39 -2.49
N GLN A 16 -13.16 -2.40 -2.76
CA GLN A 16 -13.04 -3.20 -3.98
C GLN A 16 -13.29 -2.41 -5.27
N SER A 17 -14.28 -1.52 -5.29
CA SER A 17 -14.57 -0.69 -6.47
C SER A 17 -13.43 0.29 -6.75
N TYR A 18 -12.87 0.88 -5.70
CA TYR A 18 -11.75 1.82 -5.79
C TYR A 18 -10.47 1.14 -6.30
N VAL A 19 -10.21 -0.08 -5.82
CA VAL A 19 -9.04 -0.87 -6.22
C VAL A 19 -9.19 -1.37 -7.65
N ASN A 20 -10.38 -1.85 -8.04
CA ASN A 20 -10.63 -2.24 -9.42
C ASN A 20 -10.41 -1.08 -10.40
N MET A 21 -10.76 0.14 -10.01
CA MET A 21 -10.46 1.33 -10.79
C MET A 21 -8.94 1.57 -10.89
N LYS A 22 -8.19 1.46 -9.78
CA LYS A 22 -6.72 1.58 -9.80
C LYS A 22 -6.06 0.52 -10.67
N ARG A 23 -6.48 -0.74 -10.57
CA ARG A 23 -6.01 -1.86 -11.40
C ARG A 23 -6.25 -1.58 -12.88
N LYS A 24 -7.45 -1.10 -13.23
CA LYS A 24 -7.82 -0.74 -14.60
C LYS A 24 -6.95 0.41 -15.12
N SER A 25 -6.78 1.47 -14.34
CA SER A 25 -5.91 2.60 -14.72
C SER A 25 -4.45 2.18 -14.88
N CYS A 26 -3.94 1.29 -14.02
CA CYS A 26 -2.58 0.75 -14.18
C CYS A 26 -2.45 -0.01 -15.50
N ALA A 27 -3.41 -0.89 -15.82
CA ALA A 27 -3.42 -1.63 -17.08
C ALA A 27 -3.49 -0.70 -18.31
N GLU A 28 -4.33 0.33 -18.28
CA GLU A 28 -4.47 1.31 -19.36
C GLU A 28 -3.20 2.13 -19.59
N LEU A 29 -2.43 2.40 -18.53
CA LEU A 29 -1.17 3.14 -18.57
C LEU A 29 0.06 2.25 -18.77
N GLY A 30 -0.13 0.93 -18.89
CA GLY A 30 0.96 -0.04 -19.00
C GLY A 30 1.81 -0.17 -17.74
N ILE A 31 1.25 0.13 -16.56
CA ILE A 31 1.86 -0.07 -15.24
C ILE A 31 1.55 -1.49 -14.76
N GLN A 32 2.57 -2.20 -14.28
CA GLN A 32 2.41 -3.53 -13.68
C GLN A 32 1.74 -3.40 -12.29
N SER A 33 0.63 -4.08 -12.09
CA SER A 33 -0.08 -4.10 -10.79
C SER A 33 0.34 -5.31 -9.97
N PHE A 34 0.61 -5.11 -8.68
CA PHE A 34 0.83 -6.17 -7.69
C PHE A 34 -0.24 -6.08 -6.62
N ASP A 35 -1.25 -6.94 -6.73
CA ASP A 35 -2.43 -6.88 -5.88
C ASP A 35 -2.32 -7.87 -4.71
N ILE A 36 -2.38 -7.34 -3.49
CA ILE A 36 -2.20 -8.08 -2.26
C ILE A 36 -3.47 -7.94 -1.42
N ASP A 37 -4.30 -8.98 -1.43
CA ASP A 37 -5.53 -9.06 -0.65
C ASP A 37 -5.28 -9.93 0.60
N LEU A 38 -5.33 -9.32 1.78
CA LEU A 38 -5.15 -9.97 3.09
C LEU A 38 -6.48 -10.05 3.84
N PRO A 39 -6.70 -11.09 4.67
CA PRO A 39 -7.95 -11.23 5.41
C PRO A 39 -8.06 -10.17 6.51
N GLU A 40 -9.28 -9.90 6.98
CA GLU A 40 -9.51 -8.85 8.00
C GLU A 40 -8.80 -9.18 9.31
N ASP A 41 -8.70 -10.45 9.68
CA ASP A 41 -8.06 -10.96 10.90
C ASP A 41 -6.54 -11.19 10.75
N VAL A 42 -5.92 -10.68 9.68
CA VAL A 42 -4.48 -10.78 9.48
C VAL A 42 -3.73 -10.21 10.69
N ALA A 43 -2.66 -10.89 11.09
CA ALA A 43 -1.77 -10.39 12.13
C ALA A 43 -0.98 -9.18 11.61
N GLU A 44 -0.74 -8.18 12.47
CA GLU A 44 0.04 -7.00 12.10
C GLU A 44 1.44 -7.36 11.58
N ASP A 45 2.13 -8.30 12.24
CA ASP A 45 3.46 -8.76 11.82
C ASP A 45 3.46 -9.44 10.44
N GLU A 46 2.35 -10.09 10.07
CA GLU A 46 2.19 -10.71 8.75
C GLU A 46 2.01 -9.64 7.67
N LEU A 47 1.23 -8.60 7.94
CA LEU A 47 1.10 -7.45 7.06
C LEU A 47 2.43 -6.70 6.90
N ILE A 48 3.18 -6.48 7.98
CA ILE A 48 4.51 -5.87 7.95
C ILE A 48 5.47 -6.73 7.12
N SER A 49 5.48 -8.04 7.33
CA SER A 49 6.32 -8.97 6.55
C SER A 49 6.01 -8.86 5.05
N LYS A 50 4.72 -8.71 4.70
CA LYS A 50 4.32 -8.51 3.31
C LYS A 50 4.81 -7.18 2.75
N VAL A 51 4.75 -6.09 3.53
CA VAL A 51 5.32 -4.80 3.14
C VAL A 51 6.84 -4.92 2.90
N HIS A 52 7.56 -5.65 3.74
CA HIS A 52 9.00 -5.90 3.56
C HIS A 52 9.30 -6.69 2.27
N GLU A 53 8.50 -7.70 1.94
CA GLU A 53 8.64 -8.41 0.66
C GLU A 53 8.48 -7.46 -0.54
N LEU A 54 7.49 -6.56 -0.49
CA LEU A 54 7.24 -5.57 -1.55
C LEU A 54 8.36 -4.52 -1.62
N ASN A 55 8.91 -4.12 -0.48
CA ASN A 55 10.08 -3.25 -0.42
C ASN A 55 11.30 -3.89 -1.10
N ALA A 56 11.53 -5.20 -0.89
CA ALA A 56 12.63 -5.91 -1.51
C ALA A 56 12.41 -6.22 -3.00
N ASN A 57 11.15 -6.22 -3.47
CA ASN A 57 10.83 -6.53 -4.85
C ASN A 57 11.26 -5.39 -5.80
N ARG A 58 12.16 -5.70 -6.73
CA ARG A 58 12.71 -4.73 -7.71
C ARG A 58 11.70 -4.32 -8.79
N ASP A 59 10.66 -5.12 -9.01
CA ASP A 59 9.60 -4.80 -9.97
C ASP A 59 8.53 -3.89 -9.34
N VAL A 60 8.51 -3.78 -8.01
CA VAL A 60 7.64 -2.85 -7.28
C VAL A 60 8.36 -1.52 -7.11
N HIS A 61 7.77 -0.46 -7.65
CA HIS A 61 8.29 0.91 -7.62
C HIS A 61 7.49 1.82 -6.69
N GLY A 62 6.28 1.41 -6.32
CA GLY A 62 5.43 2.10 -5.36
C GLY A 62 4.57 1.11 -4.57
N ILE A 63 4.28 1.42 -3.31
CA ILE A 63 3.46 0.61 -2.41
C ILE A 63 2.36 1.51 -1.87
N LEU A 64 1.12 1.06 -2.03
CA LEU A 64 -0.07 1.70 -1.50
C LEU A 64 -0.76 0.76 -0.53
N VAL A 65 -0.91 1.17 0.72
CA VAL A 65 -1.67 0.44 1.74
C VAL A 65 -3.03 1.12 1.89
N GLN A 66 -4.10 0.41 1.55
CA GLN A 66 -5.45 0.99 1.56
C GLN A 66 -5.97 1.15 2.99
N LEU A 67 -6.22 2.39 3.38
CA LEU A 67 -6.80 2.76 4.67
C LEU A 67 -8.34 2.82 4.62
N PRO A 68 -9.02 2.75 5.79
CA PRO A 68 -8.45 2.42 7.11
C PRO A 68 -8.17 0.93 7.26
N LEU A 69 -7.18 0.60 8.08
CA LEU A 69 -6.87 -0.79 8.45
C LEU A 69 -7.80 -1.29 9.57
N PRO A 70 -7.89 -2.62 9.79
CA PRO A 70 -8.61 -3.18 10.92
C PRO A 70 -8.10 -2.61 12.26
N LYS A 71 -8.98 -2.51 13.25
CA LYS A 71 -8.70 -1.83 14.53
C LYS A 71 -7.57 -2.46 15.35
N HIS A 72 -7.26 -3.74 15.13
CA HIS A 72 -6.16 -4.42 15.81
C HIS A 72 -4.80 -4.21 15.14
N VAL A 73 -4.76 -3.52 14.01
CA VAL A 73 -3.54 -3.18 13.28
C VAL A 73 -3.22 -1.70 13.49
N ASN A 74 -1.99 -1.41 13.84
CA ASN A 74 -1.48 -0.05 13.97
C ASN A 74 -1.04 0.49 12.59
N GLU A 75 -1.83 1.41 12.04
CA GLU A 75 -1.58 2.05 10.75
C GLU A 75 -0.21 2.76 10.68
N GLU A 76 0.17 3.51 11.71
CA GLU A 76 1.44 4.24 11.74
C GLU A 76 2.64 3.30 11.68
N ARG A 77 2.56 2.15 12.37
CA ARG A 77 3.60 1.13 12.30
C ARG A 77 3.71 0.57 10.89
N VAL A 78 2.61 0.14 10.28
CA VAL A 78 2.61 -0.43 8.92
C VAL A 78 3.14 0.57 7.89
N LEU A 79 2.65 1.82 7.92
CA LEU A 79 3.06 2.87 6.99
C LEU A 79 4.53 3.29 7.19
N GLY A 80 5.02 3.26 8.42
CA GLY A 80 6.43 3.51 8.76
C GLY A 80 7.40 2.48 8.17
N GLU A 81 6.93 1.26 7.88
CA GLU A 81 7.74 0.19 7.28
C GLU A 81 7.84 0.30 5.75
N ILE A 82 7.07 1.18 5.10
CA ILE A 82 7.18 1.41 3.66
C ILE A 82 8.45 2.22 3.37
N SER A 83 9.28 1.76 2.43
CA SER A 83 10.51 2.47 2.06
C SER A 83 10.18 3.86 1.52
N LEU A 84 10.98 4.85 1.89
CA LEU A 84 10.75 6.26 1.53
C LEU A 84 10.61 6.47 0.02
N GLU A 85 11.37 5.74 -0.78
CA GLU A 85 11.35 5.81 -2.25
C GLU A 85 10.15 5.10 -2.89
N LYS A 86 9.42 4.26 -2.14
CA LYS A 86 8.24 3.51 -2.59
C LYS A 86 6.94 4.00 -1.97
N ASP A 87 6.99 4.95 -1.03
CA ASP A 87 5.81 5.56 -0.42
C ASP A 87 5.11 6.51 -1.40
N VAL A 88 4.05 6.02 -2.04
CA VAL A 88 3.31 6.80 -3.06
C VAL A 88 2.29 7.76 -2.46
N ASP A 89 1.84 7.50 -1.23
CA ASP A 89 0.85 8.35 -0.55
C ASP A 89 1.52 9.48 0.25
N GLY A 90 2.83 9.39 0.48
CA GLY A 90 3.58 10.41 1.24
C GLY A 90 3.28 10.35 2.74
N PHE A 91 2.77 9.21 3.23
CA PHE A 91 2.42 9.02 4.63
C PHE A 91 3.57 8.53 5.50
N HIS A 92 4.74 8.24 4.91
CA HIS A 92 5.95 8.02 5.68
C HIS A 92 6.18 9.25 6.59
N PRO A 93 6.51 9.10 7.88
CA PRO A 93 6.62 10.23 8.82
C PRO A 93 7.53 11.37 8.36
N LEU A 94 8.53 11.09 7.51
CA LEU A 94 9.42 12.08 6.90
C LEU A 94 8.77 12.86 5.73
N ASN A 95 7.76 12.31 5.06
CA ASN A 95 7.05 12.93 3.94
C ASN A 95 5.94 13.89 4.40
N ILE A 96 5.28 13.60 5.54
CA ILE A 96 4.31 14.52 6.17
C ILE A 96 4.96 15.88 6.47
N GLY A 97 6.23 15.89 6.87
CA GLY A 97 7.01 17.11 7.10
C GLY A 97 7.23 17.97 5.84
N LYS A 98 7.27 17.38 4.64
CA LYS A 98 7.42 18.11 3.36
C LYS A 98 6.10 18.64 2.83
N LEU A 99 4.98 18.01 3.16
CA LEU A 99 3.64 18.46 2.74
C LEU A 99 3.14 19.64 3.59
N ALA A 100 3.48 19.67 4.88
CA ALA A 100 3.10 20.74 5.81
C ALA A 100 3.88 22.06 5.62
N MET A 101 4.88 22.09 4.75
CA MET A 101 5.68 23.28 4.43
C MET A 101 5.21 24.04 3.18
N LYS A 102 3.95 23.85 2.74
CA LYS A 102 3.38 24.56 1.59
C LYS A 102 2.10 25.30 1.92
#